data_AF-A0A4Y9QYP4-F1
#
_entry.id   AF-A0A4Y9QYP4-F1
#
_cell.length_a   1.000
_cell.length_b   1.000
_cell.length_c   1.000
_cell.angle_alpha   90.00
_cell.angle_beta   90.00
_cell.angle_gamma   90.00
#
_symmetry.space_group_name_H-M   'P 1'
#
loop_
_entity.id
_entity.type
_entity.pdbx_description
1 polymer ?
#
loop_
_entity_poly.entity_id
_entity_poly.type
_entity_poly.pdbx_seq_one_letter_code
_entity_poly.pdbx_strand_id
1 'polypeptide(L)'
;MNFLIPLLMVLSLDISQPKGLKDFRWEKRILLFFDCSEDSCVDFKEYESKISERKLLIVRFEGQNLVQNSEEIDLEKDSFLKVKNKEKGGSQWYLIGLDGGVKASGKQSEFDWDWIFRKIDSMPMRQSEIRIGVKN
;
A
#
# COMPACT_ATOMS: atom_id res chain seq x y z
N MET A 1 16.96 38.54 43.58
CA MET A 1 16.00 37.42 43.64
C MET A 1 15.61 37.12 42.20
N ASN A 2 16.42 36.31 41.51
CA ASN A 2 16.23 36.03 40.09
C ASN A 2 15.54 34.67 39.98
N PHE A 3 14.26 34.70 39.64
CA PHE A 3 13.51 33.50 39.25
C PHE A 3 14.01 33.07 37.87
N LEU A 4 14.79 31.99 37.84
CA LEU A 4 15.13 31.26 36.62
C LEU A 4 13.88 30.49 36.19
N ILE A 5 13.21 30.96 35.13
CA ILE A 5 12.12 30.21 34.50
C ILE A 5 12.78 29.08 33.69
N PRO A 6 12.51 27.78 33.95
CA PRO A 6 13.01 26.75 33.08
C PRO A 6 12.21 26.81 31.77
N LEU A 7 12.94 26.97 30.67
CA LEU A 7 12.42 26.84 29.31
C LEU A 7 12.03 25.37 29.10
N LEU A 8 10.75 25.07 29.32
CA LEU A 8 10.17 23.77 29.03
C LEU A 8 10.08 23.61 27.51
N MET A 9 11.13 23.03 26.92
CA MET A 9 11.15 22.61 25.53
C MET A 9 10.21 21.40 25.40
N VAL A 10 8.97 21.65 24.99
CA VAL A 10 8.01 20.58 24.72
C VAL A 10 8.52 19.79 23.53
N LEU A 11 9.07 18.60 23.79
CA LEU A 11 9.34 17.60 22.76
C LEU A 11 7.98 17.22 22.17
N SER A 12 7.71 17.68 20.95
CA SER A 12 6.55 17.22 20.19
C SER A 12 6.83 15.79 19.79
N LEU A 13 6.32 14.83 20.55
CA LEU A 13 6.25 13.45 20.11
C LEU A 13 5.21 13.42 18.98
N ASP A 14 5.67 13.31 17.74
CA ASP A 14 4.79 13.06 16.61
C ASP A 14 4.18 11.67 16.76
N ILE A 15 3.04 11.60 17.46
CA ILE A 15 2.19 10.41 17.50
C ILE A 15 1.51 10.32 16.13
N SER A 16 2.24 9.79 15.14
CA SER A 16 1.70 9.49 13.83
C SER A 16 0.52 8.53 14.02
N GLN A 17 -0.67 8.96 13.62
CA GLN A 17 -1.85 8.10 13.64
C GLN A 17 -1.65 6.97 12.61
N PRO A 18 -2.11 5.73 12.91
CA PRO A 18 -2.08 4.64 11.93
C PRO A 18 -2.82 5.05 10.66
N LYS A 19 -2.21 4.83 9.49
CA LYS A 19 -2.81 5.20 8.20
C LYS A 19 -3.79 4.14 7.73
N GLY A 20 -5.00 4.56 7.40
CA GLY A 20 -6.01 3.72 6.78
C GLY A 20 -5.96 3.76 5.25
N LEU A 21 -6.70 2.86 4.61
CA LEU A 21 -6.78 2.73 3.15
C LEU A 21 -7.10 4.06 2.43
N LYS A 22 -7.91 4.93 3.06
CA LYS A 22 -8.31 6.23 2.48
C LYS A 22 -7.18 7.24 2.46
N ASP A 23 -6.21 7.13 3.37
CA ASP A 23 -5.10 8.07 3.49
C ASP A 23 -4.08 7.89 2.35
N PHE A 24 -4.12 6.73 1.67
CA PHE A 24 -3.29 6.45 0.51
C PHE A 24 -3.89 6.92 -0.82
N ARG A 25 -5.12 7.48 -0.81
CA ARG A 25 -5.75 7.96 -2.04
C ARG A 25 -4.90 9.07 -2.66
N TRP A 26 -4.70 8.98 -3.96
CA TRP A 26 -3.89 9.86 -4.79
C TRP A 26 -2.38 9.82 -4.49
N GLU A 27 -1.97 9.15 -3.42
CA GLU A 27 -0.57 8.99 -3.02
C GLU A 27 0.02 7.64 -3.45
N LYS A 28 -0.67 6.53 -3.14
CA LYS A 28 -0.16 5.18 -3.35
C LYS A 28 -1.24 4.26 -3.93
N ARG A 29 -0.81 3.38 -4.84
CA ARG A 29 -1.56 2.18 -5.22
C ARG A 29 -1.29 1.13 -4.16
N ILE A 30 -2.22 0.22 -3.92
CA ILE A 30 -2.04 -0.82 -2.90
C ILE A 30 -2.20 -2.18 -3.54
N LEU A 31 -1.23 -3.06 -3.33
CA LEU A 31 -1.34 -4.48 -3.63
C LEU A 31 -1.46 -5.24 -2.31
N LEU A 32 -2.66 -5.75 -2.06
CA LEU A 32 -3.04 -6.38 -0.81
C LEU A 32 -3.10 -7.89 -0.99
N PHE A 33 -2.42 -8.64 -0.12
CA PHE A 33 -2.45 -10.10 -0.09
C PHE A 33 -3.06 -10.62 1.21
N PHE A 34 -3.80 -11.71 1.10
CA PHE A 34 -4.42 -12.44 2.20
C PHE A 34 -4.08 -13.92 2.09
N ASP A 35 -3.58 -14.48 3.20
CA ASP A 35 -3.41 -15.92 3.36
C ASP A 35 -2.57 -16.55 2.21
N CYS A 36 -1.60 -15.79 1.67
CA CYS A 36 -0.71 -16.31 0.65
C CYS A 36 0.33 -17.23 1.28
N SER A 37 0.38 -18.48 0.82
CA SER A 37 1.22 -19.55 1.36
C SER A 37 2.51 -19.80 0.57
N GLU A 38 2.71 -19.15 -0.59
CA GLU A 38 3.91 -19.33 -1.42
C GLU A 38 4.81 -18.11 -1.36
N ASP A 39 6.12 -18.35 -1.39
CA ASP A 39 7.17 -17.31 -1.42
C ASP A 39 7.06 -16.37 -2.63
N SER A 40 6.41 -16.82 -3.71
CA SER A 40 6.19 -16.08 -4.95
C SER A 40 5.33 -14.81 -4.79
N CYS A 41 4.47 -14.73 -3.76
CA CYS A 41 3.79 -13.48 -3.40
C CYS A 41 4.68 -12.51 -2.60
N VAL A 42 5.79 -12.99 -2.04
CA VAL A 42 6.41 -12.46 -0.82
C VAL A 42 7.77 -11.83 -1.09
N ASP A 43 8.54 -12.37 -2.05
CA ASP A 43 9.81 -11.74 -2.42
C ASP A 43 9.63 -10.72 -3.54
N PHE A 44 9.34 -9.49 -3.13
CA PHE A 44 9.26 -8.34 -4.04
C PHE A 44 10.55 -7.53 -4.11
N LYS A 45 11.65 -8.00 -3.51
CA LYS A 45 12.93 -7.28 -3.51
C LYS A 45 13.46 -7.09 -4.93
N GLU A 46 13.29 -8.09 -5.79
CA GLU A 46 13.68 -7.98 -7.21
C GLU A 46 12.88 -6.93 -7.99
N TYR A 47 11.73 -6.50 -7.47
CA TYR A 47 10.84 -5.53 -8.10
C TYR A 47 10.85 -4.14 -7.45
N GLU A 48 11.72 -3.88 -6.47
CA GLU A 48 11.72 -2.66 -5.66
C GLU A 48 11.67 -1.38 -6.52
N SER A 49 12.48 -1.32 -7.58
CA SER A 49 12.47 -0.19 -8.52
C SER A 49 11.12 -0.04 -9.25
N LYS A 50 10.56 -1.14 -9.77
CA LYS A 50 9.27 -1.13 -10.48
C LYS A 50 8.11 -0.73 -9.56
N ILE A 51 8.17 -1.17 -8.29
CA ILE A 51 7.20 -0.88 -7.23
C ILE A 51 7.24 0.61 -6.87
N SER A 52 8.45 1.14 -6.61
CA SER A 52 8.68 2.54 -6.27
C SER A 52 8.21 3.47 -7.41
N GLU A 53 8.59 3.18 -8.65
CA GLU A 53 8.19 3.94 -9.84
C GLU A 53 6.66 4.05 -10.00
N ARG A 54 5.94 3.01 -9.58
CA ARG A 54 4.48 2.91 -9.68
C ARG A 54 3.76 3.32 -8.39
N LYS A 55 4.49 3.86 -7.40
CA LYS A 55 3.95 4.25 -6.09
C LYS A 55 3.11 3.13 -5.47
N LEU A 56 3.59 1.88 -5.59
CA LEU A 56 2.87 0.70 -5.15
C LEU A 56 3.28 0.34 -3.72
N LEU A 57 2.32 0.31 -2.80
CA LEU A 57 2.49 -0.20 -1.45
C LEU A 57 2.01 -1.64 -1.41
N ILE A 58 2.87 -2.56 -0.98
CA ILE A 58 2.51 -3.96 -0.79
C ILE A 58 2.13 -4.16 0.68
N VAL A 59 1.00 -4.83 0.92
CA VAL A 59 0.49 -5.13 2.26
C VAL A 59 0.06 -6.59 2.31
N ARG A 60 0.52 -7.33 3.32
CA ARG A 60 0.23 -8.76 3.48
C ARG A 60 -0.40 -9.05 4.82
N PHE A 61 -1.49 -9.79 4.78
CA PHE A 61 -2.17 -10.33 5.96
C PHE A 61 -2.14 -11.87 5.97
N GLU A 62 -2.00 -12.43 7.17
CA GLU A 62 -2.31 -13.82 7.49
C GLU A 62 -3.46 -13.81 8.51
N GLY A 63 -4.64 -14.27 8.09
CA GLY A 63 -5.88 -14.06 8.79
C GLY A 63 -6.20 -12.57 8.96
N GLN A 64 -6.09 -12.09 10.20
CA GLN A 64 -6.29 -10.67 10.58
C GLN A 64 -4.97 -9.96 10.95
N ASN A 65 -3.86 -10.70 10.93
CA ASN A 65 -2.57 -10.17 11.33
C ASN A 65 -1.85 -9.58 10.12
N LEU A 66 -1.41 -8.32 10.25
CA LEU A 66 -0.46 -7.72 9.30
C LEU A 66 0.89 -8.40 9.50
N VAL A 67 1.40 -9.06 8.45
CA VAL A 67 2.67 -9.80 8.50
C VAL A 67 3.78 -9.03 7.78
N GLN A 68 3.43 -8.24 6.76
CA GLN A 68 4.41 -7.50 5.99
C GLN A 68 3.78 -6.27 5.33
N ASN A 69 4.55 -5.20 5.25
CA ASN A 69 4.32 -4.09 4.33
C ASN A 69 5.65 -3.70 3.66
N SER A 70 5.61 -3.11 2.47
CA SER A 70 6.83 -2.70 1.75
C SER A 70 7.43 -1.39 2.24
N GLU A 71 6.77 -0.70 3.18
CA GLU A 71 7.21 0.58 3.75
C GLU A 71 6.99 0.56 5.26
N GLU A 72 7.90 1.15 6.04
CA GLU A 72 7.81 1.25 7.51
C GLU A 72 6.73 2.26 7.96
N ILE A 73 5.47 1.95 7.67
CA ILE A 73 4.30 2.78 7.96
C ILE A 73 3.37 2.00 8.88
N ASP A 74 2.89 2.65 9.95
CA ASP A 74 1.86 2.08 10.81
C ASP A 74 0.49 2.12 10.10
N LEU A 75 -0.21 0.98 10.07
CA LEU A 75 -1.43 0.79 9.28
C LEU A 75 -2.64 0.50 10.16
N GLU A 76 -3.74 1.20 9.90
CA GLU A 76 -5.06 0.88 10.46
C GLU A 76 -5.59 -0.41 9.79
N LYS A 77 -5.22 -1.57 10.33
CA LYS A 77 -5.50 -2.92 9.78
C LYS A 77 -6.96 -3.13 9.35
N ASP A 78 -7.91 -2.65 10.16
CA ASP A 78 -9.35 -2.79 9.91
C ASP A 78 -9.78 -2.16 8.58
N SER A 79 -9.14 -1.07 8.17
CA SER A 79 -9.46 -0.41 6.90
C SER A 79 -9.12 -1.28 5.68
N PHE A 80 -8.06 -2.08 5.77
CA PHE A 80 -7.60 -3.01 4.72
C PHE A 80 -8.39 -4.32 4.76
N LEU A 81 -8.65 -4.87 5.95
CA LEU A 81 -9.43 -6.09 6.13
C LEU A 81 -10.87 -5.96 5.59
N LYS A 82 -11.45 -4.75 5.64
CA LYS A 82 -12.76 -4.45 5.04
C LYS A 82 -12.82 -4.69 3.53
N VAL A 83 -11.69 -4.68 2.81
CA VAL A 83 -11.64 -4.98 1.37
C VAL A 83 -12.06 -6.44 1.11
N LYS A 84 -11.50 -7.38 1.88
CA LYS A 84 -11.83 -8.83 1.79
C LYS A 84 -13.31 -9.10 2.02
N ASN A 85 -13.96 -8.33 2.89
CA ASN A 85 -15.39 -8.52 3.22
C ASN A 85 -16.33 -7.90 2.18
N LYS A 86 -15.90 -6.88 1.44
CA LYS A 86 -16.72 -6.20 0.42
C LYS A 86 -16.72 -6.95 -0.91
N GLU A 87 -15.56 -7.46 -1.30
CA GLU A 87 -15.37 -8.19 -2.55
C GLU A 87 -15.75 -9.67 -2.33
N LYS A 88 -17.03 -10.00 -2.57
CA LYS A 88 -17.54 -11.37 -2.46
C LYS A 88 -16.82 -12.27 -3.48
N GLY A 89 -15.93 -13.17 -3.05
CA GLY A 89 -15.33 -14.11 -4.01
C GLY A 89 -14.11 -14.93 -3.59
N GLY A 90 -13.67 -14.87 -2.33
CA GLY A 90 -12.51 -15.67 -1.89
C GLY A 90 -11.20 -15.27 -2.58
N SER A 91 -11.11 -14.04 -3.10
CA SER A 91 -9.86 -13.52 -3.67
C SER A 91 -8.80 -13.39 -2.57
N GLN A 92 -7.59 -13.80 -2.90
CA GLN A 92 -6.42 -13.78 -2.02
C GLN A 92 -5.53 -12.58 -2.29
N TRP A 93 -5.72 -11.86 -3.39
CA TRP A 93 -5.05 -10.59 -3.64
C TRP A 93 -5.99 -9.55 -4.24
N TYR A 94 -5.66 -8.28 -4.01
CA TYR A 94 -6.40 -7.12 -4.51
C TYR A 94 -5.43 -6.02 -4.94
N LEU A 95 -5.60 -5.53 -6.16
CA LEU A 95 -4.93 -4.32 -6.65
C LEU A 95 -5.88 -3.14 -6.51
N ILE A 96 -5.49 -2.15 -5.72
CA ILE A 96 -6.25 -0.93 -5.43
C ILE A 96 -5.54 0.25 -6.09
N GLY A 97 -6.30 1.03 -6.84
CA GLY A 97 -5.79 2.21 -7.56
C GLY A 97 -5.58 3.42 -6.65
N LEU A 98 -4.99 4.47 -7.20
CA LEU A 98 -4.85 5.77 -6.52
C LEU A 98 -6.21 6.39 -6.14
N ASP A 99 -7.29 6.05 -6.84
CA ASP A 99 -8.64 6.49 -6.49
C ASP A 99 -9.24 5.73 -5.30
N GLY A 100 -8.54 4.71 -4.78
CA GLY A 100 -8.99 3.84 -3.70
C GLY A 100 -9.99 2.77 -4.15
N GLY A 101 -10.22 2.62 -5.46
CA GLY A 101 -11.08 1.57 -6.02
C GLY A 101 -10.30 0.29 -6.32
N VAL A 102 -10.94 -0.87 -6.14
CA VAL A 102 -10.39 -2.18 -6.56
C VAL A 102 -10.35 -2.22 -8.10
N LYS A 103 -9.18 -2.56 -8.65
CA LYS A 103 -8.89 -2.59 -10.10
C LYS A 103 -8.75 -4.01 -10.64
N ALA A 104 -8.34 -4.93 -9.78
CA ALA A 104 -8.26 -6.34 -10.05
C ALA A 104 -8.19 -7.10 -8.72
N SER A 105 -8.64 -8.35 -8.73
CA SER A 105 -8.50 -9.29 -7.63
C SER A 105 -8.51 -10.70 -8.21
N GLY A 106 -8.00 -11.67 -7.45
CA GLY A 106 -7.98 -13.05 -7.92
C GLY A 106 -7.49 -14.02 -6.86
N LYS A 107 -7.39 -15.28 -7.26
CA LYS A 107 -6.74 -16.33 -6.46
C LYS A 107 -5.23 -16.20 -6.55
N GLN A 108 -4.51 -16.75 -5.57
CA GLN A 108 -3.07 -16.72 -5.56
C GLN A 108 -2.44 -17.33 -6.83
N SER A 109 -3.00 -18.43 -7.33
CA SER A 109 -2.54 -19.10 -8.56
C SER A 109 -2.66 -18.25 -9.83
N GLU A 110 -3.37 -17.12 -9.77
CA GLU A 110 -3.59 -16.21 -10.90
C GLU A 110 -2.67 -14.97 -10.80
N PHE A 111 -1.86 -14.87 -9.75
CA PHE A 111 -0.97 -13.73 -9.52
C PHE A 111 0.26 -13.78 -10.43
N ASP A 112 0.54 -12.68 -11.12
CA ASP A 112 1.72 -12.50 -11.97
C ASP A 112 2.20 -11.04 -11.88
N TRP A 113 3.45 -10.84 -11.49
CA TRP A 113 4.03 -9.50 -11.30
C TRP A 113 4.02 -8.68 -12.59
N ASP A 114 4.42 -9.29 -13.71
CA ASP A 114 4.47 -8.58 -14.98
C ASP A 114 3.07 -8.18 -15.46
N TRP A 115 2.07 -9.02 -15.25
CA TRP A 115 0.68 -8.67 -15.50
C TRP A 115 0.21 -7.52 -14.61
N ILE A 116 0.55 -7.53 -13.32
CA ILE A 116 0.21 -6.43 -12.39
C ILE A 116 0.81 -5.11 -12.88
N PHE A 117 2.08 -5.10 -13.27
CA PHE A 117 2.72 -3.88 -13.77
C PHE A 117 2.08 -3.39 -15.07
N ARG A 118 1.82 -4.28 -16.04
CA ARG A 118 1.10 -3.92 -17.26
C ARG A 118 -0.30 -3.38 -16.97
N LYS A 119 -1.00 -3.98 -16.00
CA LYS A 119 -2.33 -3.52 -15.57
C LYS A 119 -2.25 -2.12 -14.98
N ILE A 120 -1.28 -1.84 -14.11
CA ILE A 120 -1.03 -0.51 -13.55
C ILE A 120 -0.68 0.49 -14.66
N ASP A 121 0.21 0.12 -15.57
CA ASP A 121 0.64 0.99 -16.66
C ASP A 121 -0.52 1.34 -17.60
N SER A 122 -1.49 0.44 -17.79
CA SER A 122 -2.71 0.74 -18.56
C SER A 122 -3.67 1.75 -17.88
N MET A 123 -3.48 2.07 -16.59
CA MET A 123 -4.41 2.94 -15.87
C MET A 123 -4.28 4.41 -16.29
N PRO A 124 -5.38 5.16 -16.46
CA PRO A 124 -5.34 6.55 -16.95
C PRO A 124 -4.44 7.48 -16.11
N MET A 125 -4.46 7.34 -14.80
CA MET A 125 -3.59 8.12 -13.90
C MET A 125 -2.12 7.78 -14.12
N ARG A 126 -1.79 6.51 -14.30
CA ARG A 126 -0.41 6.09 -14.57
C ARG A 126 0.09 6.63 -15.90
N GLN A 127 -0.74 6.58 -16.93
CA GLN A 127 -0.45 7.21 -18.23
C GLN A 127 -0.24 8.73 -18.09
N SER A 128 -0.98 9.40 -17.21
CA SER A 128 -0.75 10.81 -16.89
C SER A 128 0.59 11.05 -16.19
N GLU A 129 0.93 10.23 -15.19
CA GLU A 129 2.23 10.30 -14.49
C GLU A 129 3.40 10.15 -15.47
N ILE A 130 3.33 9.18 -16.38
CA ILE A 130 4.36 8.96 -17.40
C ILE A 130 4.46 10.17 -18.34
N ARG A 131 3.34 10.69 -18.84
CA ARG A 131 3.34 11.87 -19.73
C ARG A 131 3.88 13.14 -19.05
N ILE A 132 3.67 13.30 -17.75
CA ILE A 132 4.21 14.42 -16.97
C ILE A 132 5.70 14.20 -16.71
N GLY A 133 6.09 13.00 -16.30
CA GLY A 133 7.49 12.65 -16.00
C GLY A 133 8.41 12.74 -17.21
N VAL A 134 7.92 12.49 -18.43
CA VAL A 134 8.69 12.67 -19.68
C VAL A 134 8.92 14.15 -20.03
N LYS A 135 8.14 15.08 -19.46
CA LYS A 135 8.25 16.51 -19.73
C LYS A 135 9.17 17.27 -18.76
N ASN A 136 9.65 16.61 -17.70
CA ASN A 136 10.51 17.19 -16.68
C ASN A 136 11.96 16.72 -16.82
#